data_AF-A0A349NCA5-F1
#
_entry.id   AF-A0A349NCA5-F1
#
_cell.length_a   1.000
_cell.length_b   1.000
_cell.length_c   1.000
_cell.angle_alpha   90.00
_cell.angle_beta   90.00
_cell.angle_gamma   90.00
#
_symmetry.space_group_name_H-M   'P 1'
#
loop_
_entity.id
_entity.type
_entity.pdbx_description
1 polymer ?
#
loop_
_entity_poly.entity_id
_entity_poly.type
_entity_poly.pdbx_seq_one_letter_code
_entity_poly.pdbx_strand_id
1 'polypeptide(L)'
;DSFIAEAEARGLTVSEYNEFKRRDTVEGLDAGLIFSASELEKDGVSDATIREDKAYIVQVTKKEIPEVTSEDEEYTTRMEALKSNYSQYSVSQYISKVTNDELARSGLATAN
;
A
#
# COMPACT_ATOMS: atom_id res chain seq x y z
N ASP A 1 25.37 7.52 14.07
CA ASP A 1 25.11 7.62 12.62
C ASP A 1 25.62 8.92 12.03
N SER A 2 26.37 8.83 10.94
CA SER A 2 26.87 10.01 10.21
C SER A 2 25.74 10.85 9.64
N PHE A 3 24.62 10.24 9.25
CA PHE A 3 23.44 10.93 8.73
C PHE A 3 22.78 11.84 9.77
N ILE A 4 22.54 11.33 10.99
CA ILE A 4 21.95 12.12 12.08
C ILE A 4 22.85 13.31 12.42
N ALA A 5 24.15 13.07 12.57
CA ALA A 5 25.12 14.13 12.86
C ALA A 5 25.18 15.20 11.75
N GLU A 6 25.08 14.80 10.48
CA GLU A 6 25.07 15.73 9.35
C GLU A 6 23.75 16.50 9.24
N ALA A 7 22.61 15.86 9.53
CA ALA A 7 21.30 16.50 9.56
C ALA A 7 21.22 17.58 10.65
N GLU A 8 21.65 17.24 11.86
CA GLU A 8 21.70 18.19 12.99
C GLU A 8 22.67 19.34 12.71
N ALA A 9 23.84 19.07 12.11
CA ALA A 9 24.81 20.10 11.72
C ALA A 9 24.25 21.08 10.67
N ARG A 10 23.29 20.64 9.85
CA ARG A 10 22.56 21.47 8.88
C ARG A 10 21.33 22.16 9.48
N GLY A 11 21.11 22.02 10.79
CA GLY A 11 19.98 22.63 11.50
C GLY A 11 18.64 21.91 11.28
N LEU A 12 18.67 20.66 10.81
CA LEU A 12 17.46 19.85 10.67
C LEU A 12 17.11 19.20 12.00
N THR A 13 15.81 19.03 12.27
CA THR A 13 15.32 18.25 13.41
C THR A 13 15.21 16.79 13.00
N VAL A 14 15.83 15.90 13.78
CA VAL A 14 15.74 14.44 13.57
C VAL A 14 14.68 13.88 14.51
N SER A 15 13.79 13.04 13.98
CA SER A 15 12.80 12.30 14.76
C SER A 15 12.89 10.83 14.38
N GLU A 16 13.12 9.98 15.38
CA GLU A 16 13.29 8.54 15.20
C GLU A 16 11.98 7.82 15.50
N TYR A 17 11.60 6.91 14.59
CA TYR A 17 10.42 6.06 14.73
C TYR A 17 10.85 4.61 14.60
N ASN A 18 10.43 3.78 15.56
CA ASN A 18 10.79 2.38 15.64
C ASN A 18 9.54 1.50 15.64
N GLU A 19 9.70 0.23 15.24
CA GLU A 19 8.70 -0.83 15.38
C GLU A 19 7.31 -0.52 14.79
N PHE A 20 7.26 -0.13 13.52
CA PHE A 20 6.00 0.13 12.82
C PHE A 20 5.80 -0.73 11.59
N LYS A 21 4.54 -0.99 11.26
CA LYS A 21 4.14 -1.74 10.07
C LYS A 21 3.59 -0.78 9.03
N ARG A 22 3.63 -1.18 7.75
CA ARG A 22 3.07 -0.39 6.65
C ARG A 22 1.60 0.02 6.87
N ARG A 23 0.82 -0.80 7.58
CA ARG A 23 -0.60 -0.55 7.85
C ARG A 23 -0.87 0.11 9.20
N ASP A 24 0.12 0.15 10.09
CA ASP A 24 -0.05 0.68 11.43
C ASP A 24 0.57 2.07 11.48
N THR A 25 -0.26 3.08 11.71
CA THR A 25 0.20 4.46 11.90
C THR A 25 0.85 4.59 13.28
N VAL A 26 2.06 5.14 13.34
CA VAL A 26 2.69 5.52 14.61
C VAL A 26 2.27 6.93 14.97
N GLU A 27 2.02 7.17 16.26
CA GLU A 27 1.74 8.50 16.76
C GLU A 27 2.90 9.46 16.39
N GLY A 28 2.56 10.57 15.74
CA GLY A 28 3.53 11.56 15.29
C GLY A 28 4.21 11.28 13.95
N LEU A 29 3.98 10.12 13.30
CA LEU A 29 4.45 9.84 11.94
C LEU A 29 3.31 10.00 10.93
N ASP A 30 3.48 10.90 9.95
CA ASP A 30 2.50 11.07 8.87
C ASP A 30 2.40 9.76 8.05
N ALA A 31 1.16 9.28 7.88
CA ALA A 31 0.85 8.06 7.12
C ALA A 31 1.42 8.06 5.70
N GLY A 32 1.55 9.22 5.06
CA GLY A 32 2.14 9.29 3.73
C GLY A 32 3.67 9.31 3.73
N LEU A 33 4.33 9.61 4.85
CA LEU A 33 5.78 9.36 5.00
C LEU A 33 6.06 7.86 5.21
N ILE A 34 5.14 7.13 5.85
CA ILE A 34 5.22 5.66 5.97
C ILE A 34 5.27 5.02 4.58
N PHE A 35 4.48 5.52 3.63
CA PHE A 35 4.51 5.01 2.26
C PHE A 35 5.88 5.23 1.60
N SER A 36 6.44 6.45 1.67
CA SER A 36 7.78 6.74 1.13
C SER A 36 8.86 5.89 1.79
N ALA A 37 8.80 5.69 3.12
CA ALA A 37 9.72 4.81 3.84
C ALA A 37 9.61 3.35 3.38
N SER A 38 8.40 2.90 3.03
CA SER A 38 8.15 1.51 2.61
C SER A 38 8.75 1.17 1.24
N GLU A 39 8.96 2.17 0.37
CA GLU A 39 9.58 2.00 -0.94
C GLU A 39 11.12 2.01 -0.89
N LEU A 40 11.70 2.54 0.19
CA LEU A 40 13.15 2.56 0.38
C LEU A 40 13.67 1.20 0.86
N GLU A 41 14.86 0.84 0.39
CA GLU A 41 15.63 -0.27 0.95
C GLU A 41 16.34 0.13 2.24
N LYS A 42 16.90 -0.85 2.95
CA LYS A 42 17.77 -0.59 4.10
C LYS A 42 18.91 0.35 3.68
N ASP A 43 19.19 1.34 4.53
CA ASP A 43 20.16 2.42 4.34
C ASP A 43 19.79 3.41 3.21
N GLY A 44 18.60 3.25 2.61
CA GLY A 44 18.04 4.16 1.62
C GLY A 44 17.62 5.50 2.24
N VAL A 45 17.78 6.56 1.46
CA VAL A 45 17.38 7.93 1.80
C VAL A 45 16.40 8.43 0.74
N SER A 46 15.29 9.02 1.15
CA SER A 46 14.31 9.61 0.23
C SER A 46 14.81 10.94 -0.33
N ASP A 47 14.26 11.33 -1.48
CA ASP A 47 14.28 12.74 -1.87
C ASP A 47 13.52 13.60 -0.85
N ALA A 48 13.86 14.89 -0.81
CA ALA A 48 13.16 15.85 0.02
C ALA A 48 11.71 15.98 -0.45
N THR A 49 10.77 15.63 0.42
CA THR A 49 9.34 15.73 0.15
C THR A 49 8.77 16.91 0.91
N ILE A 50 8.08 17.80 0.22
CA ILE A 50 7.40 18.96 0.84
C ILE A 50 5.95 18.58 1.08
N ARG A 51 5.49 18.71 2.33
CA ARG A 51 4.08 18.56 2.71
C ARG A 51 3.68 19.71 3.61
N GLU A 52 2.56 20.33 3.28
CA GLU A 52 2.03 21.49 3.98
C GLU A 52 3.08 22.61 4.11
N ASP A 53 3.58 22.86 5.31
CA ASP A 53 4.56 23.88 5.65
C ASP A 53 5.97 23.33 5.94
N LYS A 54 6.18 22.02 5.80
CA LYS A 54 7.41 21.32 6.21
C LYS A 54 8.02 20.49 5.07
N ALA A 55 9.34 20.39 5.10
CA ALA A 55 10.12 19.52 4.22
C ALA A 55 10.67 18.34 5.05
N TYR A 56 10.55 17.15 4.50
CA TYR A 56 10.92 15.90 5.15
C TYR A 56 11.94 15.14 4.29
N ILE A 57 12.93 14.56 4.95
CA ILE A 57 13.85 13.57 4.37
C ILE A 57 13.76 12.34 5.26
N VAL A 58 13.55 11.18 4.65
CA VAL A 58 13.38 9.91 5.37
C VAL A 58 14.61 9.05 5.10
N GLN A 59 15.22 8.52 6.16
CA GLN A 59 16.23 7.47 6.06
C GLN A 59 15.70 6.19 6.72
N VAL A 60 15.91 5.05 6.06
CA VAL A 60 15.57 3.73 6.62
C VAL A 60 16.82 3.07 7.16
N THR A 61 16.97 2.97 8.48
CA THR A 61 18.13 2.31 9.12
C THR A 61 17.95 0.79 9.22
N LYS A 62 16.70 0.34 9.39
CA LYS A 62 16.35 -1.07 9.48
C LYS A 62 14.99 -1.31 8.81
N LYS A 63 14.93 -2.35 7.98
CA LYS A 63 13.70 -2.83 7.33
C LYS A 63 13.68 -4.34 7.41
N GLU A 64 12.58 -4.90 7.88
CA GLU A 64 12.32 -6.33 7.85
C GLU A 64 11.14 -6.57 6.90
N ILE A 65 11.40 -7.31 5.82
CA ILE A 65 10.37 -7.75 4.89
C ILE A 65 10.15 -9.23 5.18
N PRO A 66 9.01 -9.62 5.79
CA PRO A 66 8.72 -11.03 6.00
C PRO A 66 8.62 -11.73 4.64
N GLU A 67 9.26 -12.89 4.51
CA GLU A 67 9.11 -13.72 3.32
C GLU A 67 7.67 -14.25 3.26
N VAL A 68 6.96 -13.89 2.19
CA VAL A 68 5.64 -14.44 1.93
C VAL A 68 5.84 -15.75 1.17
N THR A 69 5.76 -16.87 1.89
CA THR A 69 5.84 -18.21 1.30
C THR A 69 4.45 -18.83 1.18
N SER A 70 4.30 -19.83 0.32
CA SER A 70 3.03 -20.57 0.18
C SER A 70 2.63 -21.37 1.41
N GLU A 71 3.52 -21.48 2.40
CA GLU A 71 3.30 -22.17 3.66
C GLU A 71 2.76 -21.24 4.75
N ASP A 72 2.70 -19.93 4.49
CA ASP A 72 2.14 -18.93 5.40
C ASP A 72 0.60 -19.00 5.41
N GLU A 73 0.01 -19.09 6.60
CA GLU A 73 -1.44 -19.06 6.81
C GLU A 73 -2.07 -17.76 6.28
N GLU A 74 -1.34 -16.64 6.36
CA GLU A 74 -1.80 -15.36 5.84
C GLU A 74 -1.83 -15.36 4.30
N TYR A 75 -0.86 -16.02 3.66
CA TYR A 75 -0.84 -16.19 2.21
C TYR A 75 -2.05 -17.01 1.73
N THR A 76 -2.34 -18.13 2.39
CA THR A 76 -3.48 -18.99 2.05
C THR A 76 -4.79 -18.23 2.17
N THR A 77 -4.99 -17.52 3.29
CA THR A 77 -6.18 -16.70 3.53
C THR A 77 -6.35 -15.61 2.46
N ARG A 78 -5.28 -14.89 2.12
CA ARG A 78 -5.31 -13.85 1.08
C ARG A 78 -5.60 -14.42 -0.31
N MET A 79 -5.04 -15.59 -0.63
CA MET A 79 -5.25 -16.27 -1.89
C MET A 79 -6.70 -16.77 -2.04
N GLU A 80 -7.28 -17.31 -0.96
CA GLU A 80 -8.69 -17.71 -0.92
C GLU A 80 -9.62 -16.51 -1.09
N ALA A 81 -9.35 -15.40 -0.40
CA ALA A 81 -10.11 -14.16 -0.56
C ALA A 81 -10.05 -13.63 -2.01
N LEU A 82 -8.87 -13.68 -2.64
CA LEU A 82 -8.70 -13.27 -4.03
C LEU A 82 -9.49 -14.16 -5.00
N LYS A 83 -9.45 -15.49 -4.82
CA LYS A 83 -10.23 -16.44 -5.63
C LYS A 83 -11.73 -16.24 -5.45
N SER A 84 -12.19 -16.02 -4.23
CA SER A 84 -13.59 -15.74 -3.92
C SER A 84 -14.08 -14.48 -4.63
N ASN A 85 -13.31 -13.39 -4.54
CA ASN A 85 -13.64 -12.13 -5.23
C ASN A 85 -13.69 -12.29 -6.75
N TYR A 86 -12.74 -13.04 -7.33
CA TYR A 86 -12.75 -13.31 -8.77
C TYR A 86 -13.99 -14.10 -9.21
N SER A 87 -14.39 -15.10 -8.41
CA SER A 87 -15.60 -15.88 -8.65
C SER A 87 -16.86 -15.02 -8.59
N GLN A 88 -16.98 -14.15 -7.59
CA GLN A 88 -18.12 -13.22 -7.49
C GLN A 88 -18.17 -12.25 -8.69
N TYR A 89 -17.02 -11.75 -9.12
CA TYR A 89 -16.94 -10.85 -10.27
C TYR A 89 -17.33 -11.56 -11.57
N SER A 90 -16.85 -12.78 -11.80
CA SER A 90 -17.19 -13.55 -13.01
C SER A 90 -18.68 -13.93 -13.04
N VAL A 91 -19.26 -14.28 -11.89
CA VAL A 91 -20.71 -14.51 -11.74
C VAL A 91 -21.49 -13.23 -12.03
N SER A 92 -21.05 -12.09 -11.50
CA SER A 92 -21.68 -10.79 -11.76
C SER A 92 -21.66 -10.41 -13.24
N GLN A 93 -20.53 -10.62 -13.93
CA GLN A 93 -20.44 -10.42 -15.38
C GLN A 93 -21.36 -11.36 -16.16
N TYR A 94 -21.42 -12.63 -15.77
CA TYR A 94 -22.31 -13.61 -16.40
C TYR A 94 -23.78 -13.23 -16.23
N ILE A 95 -24.20 -12.89 -15.00
CA ILE A 95 -25.57 -12.42 -14.72
C ILE A 95 -25.87 -11.17 -15.54
N SER A 96 -24.97 -10.17 -15.54
CA SER A 96 -25.14 -8.94 -16.30
C SER A 96 -25.32 -9.22 -17.79
N LYS A 97 -24.54 -10.14 -18.36
CA LYS A 97 -24.68 -10.57 -19.74
C LYS A 97 -26.04 -11.22 -20.01
N VAL A 98 -26.43 -12.22 -19.21
CA VAL A 98 -27.73 -12.90 -19.38
C VAL A 98 -28.89 -11.92 -19.20
N THR A 99 -28.82 -11.01 -18.25
CA THR A 99 -29.83 -9.96 -18.05
C THR A 99 -29.93 -9.05 -19.25
N ASN A 100 -28.79 -8.62 -19.82
CA ASN A 100 -28.79 -7.80 -21.04
C ASN A 100 -29.35 -8.57 -22.25
N ASP A 101 -28.99 -9.84 -22.41
CA ASP A 101 -29.50 -10.70 -23.47
C ASP A 101 -31.04 -10.88 -23.35
N GLU A 102 -31.55 -11.04 -22.12
CA GLU A 102 -33.00 -11.12 -21.85
C GLU A 102 -33.72 -9.78 -22.01
N LEU A 103 -33.10 -8.67 -21.65
CA LEU A 103 -33.63 -7.32 -21.90
C LEU A 103 -33.71 -7.02 -23.41
N ALA A 104 -32.70 -7.44 -24.18
CA ALA A 104 -32.72 -7.36 -25.64
C ALA A 104 -33.82 -8.26 -26.23
N ARG A 105 -33.93 -9.52 -25.77
CA ARG A 105 -34.97 -10.47 -26.20
C ARG A 105 -36.39 -9.98 -25.91
N SER A 106 -36.59 -9.33 -24.78
CA SER A 106 -37.89 -8.75 -24.38
C SER A 106 -38.17 -7.39 -25.02
N GLY A 107 -37.25 -6.85 -25.83
CA GLY A 107 -37.38 -5.56 -26.50
C GLY A 107 -37.31 -4.35 -25.55
N LEU A 108 -36.84 -4.57 -24.31
CA LEU A 108 -36.69 -3.54 -23.28
C LEU A 108 -35.32 -2.86 -23.32
N ALA A 109 -34.38 -3.37 -24.14
CA ALA A 109 -33.10 -2.74 -24.45
C ALA A 109 -32.75 -2.94 -25.94
N THR A 110 -32.13 -1.94 -26.57
CA THR A 110 -31.51 -2.09 -27.89
C THR A 110 -30.18 -2.82 -27.74
N ALA A 111 -30.02 -3.94 -28.45
CA ALA A 111 -28.75 -4.64 -28.54
C ALA A 111 -27.66 -3.67 -29.06
N ASN A 112 -26.63 -3.42 -28.24
CA ASN A 112 -25.41 -2.73 -28.66
C ASN A 112 -24.33 -3.77 -28.97
#